data_AF-A0A2R8BME2-F1
#
_entry.id   AF-A0A2R8BME2-F1
#
_cell.length_a   1.000
_cell.length_b   1.000
_cell.length_c   1.000
_cell.angle_alpha   90.00
_cell.angle_beta   90.00
_cell.angle_gamma   90.00
#
_symmetry.space_group_name_H-M   'P 1'
#
loop_
_entity.id
_entity.type
_entity.pdbx_description
1 polymer ?
#
loop_
_entity_poly.entity_id
_entity_poly.type
_entity_poly.pdbx_seq_one_letter_code
_entity_poly.pdbx_strand_id
1 'polypeptide(L)' 'MSVIATNRPAAGNFSGLFGALVNAFVGWNDARVTRNALNHLTDRELDDIGLVRGDIDSIAPRN' A
#
# COMPACT_ATOMS: atom_id res chain seq x y z
N MET A 1 35.91 -16.31 -28.93
CA MET A 1 34.84 -16.35 -27.90
C MET A 1 34.15 -15.00 -27.89
N SER A 2 32.92 -14.89 -28.39
CA SER A 2 32.16 -13.64 -28.30
C SER A 2 31.40 -13.61 -26.98
N VAL A 3 31.83 -12.75 -26.07
CA VAL A 3 31.03 -12.36 -24.91
C VAL A 3 29.93 -11.44 -25.42
N ILE A 4 28.75 -12.00 -25.70
CA ILE A 4 27.55 -11.19 -25.90
C ILE A 4 27.21 -10.64 -24.52
N ALA A 5 27.70 -9.42 -24.25
CA ALA A 5 27.25 -8.65 -23.11
C ALA A 5 25.74 -8.46 -23.26
N THR A 6 25.00 -9.10 -22.36
CA THR A 6 23.58 -8.88 -22.18
C THR A 6 23.40 -7.49 -21.59
N ASN A 7 23.49 -6.46 -22.44
CA ASN A 7 22.97 -5.15 -22.11
C ASN A 7 21.44 -5.28 -22.19
N ARG A 8 20.79 -5.61 -21.08
CA ARG A 8 19.32 -5.48 -21.00
C ARG A 8 19.02 -4.03 -21.30
N PRO A 9 18.28 -3.71 -22.38
CA PRO A 9 17.77 -2.36 -22.50
C PRO A 9 16.86 -2.18 -21.29
N ALA A 10 17.20 -1.25 -20.41
CA ALA A 10 16.23 -0.71 -19.47
C ALA A 10 15.10 -0.14 -20.33
N ALA A 11 14.07 -0.97 -20.58
CA ALA A 11 12.83 -0.53 -21.18
C ALA A 11 12.41 0.73 -20.41
N GLY A 12 12.33 1.85 -21.12
CA GLY A 12 12.50 3.18 -20.57
C GLY A 12 11.76 3.43 -19.26
N ASN A 13 12.40 4.23 -18.41
CA ASN A 13 11.97 4.65 -17.07
C ASN A 13 10.46 4.97 -16.92
N PHE A 14 9.76 5.30 -18.00
CA PHE A 14 8.32 5.55 -18.03
C PHE A 14 7.46 4.36 -17.56
N SER A 15 7.82 3.12 -17.94
CA SER A 15 7.08 1.93 -17.49
C SER A 15 7.27 1.69 -15.98
N GLY A 16 8.47 1.92 -15.45
CA GLY A 16 8.76 1.84 -14.03
C GLY A 16 8.09 2.95 -13.21
N LEU A 17 8.05 4.18 -13.73
CA LEU A 17 7.38 5.31 -13.08
C LEU A 17 5.86 5.10 -13.01
N PHE A 18 5.23 4.64 -14.09
CA PHE A 18 3.80 4.34 -14.07
C PHE A 18 3.48 3.21 -13.07
N GLY A 19 4.30 2.15 -13.04
CA GLY A 19 4.16 1.08 -12.04
C GLY A 19 4.30 1.58 -10.60
N ALA A 20 5.25 2.47 -10.33
CA ALA A 20 5.44 3.07 -9.00
C ALA A 20 4.25 3.94 -8.58
N LEU A 21 3.68 4.74 -9.50
CA LEU A 21 2.50 5.56 -9.24
C LEU A 21 1.26 4.71 -8.95
N VAL A 22 1.03 3.65 -9.74
CA VAL A 22 -0.08 2.71 -9.50
C VAL A 22 0.08 2.02 -8.15
N ASN A 23 1.28 1.55 -7.81
CA ASN A 23 1.54 0.90 -6.52
C ASN A 23 1.32 1.87 -5.34
N ALA A 24 1.75 3.12 -5.47
CA ALA A 24 1.50 4.14 -4.44
C ALA A 24 0.00 4.44 -4.30
N PHE A 25 -0.74 4.51 -5.41
CA PHE A 25 -2.18 4.72 -5.40
C PHE A 25 -2.93 3.54 -4.75
N VAL A 26 -2.55 2.30 -5.09
CA VAL A 26 -3.11 1.09 -4.48
C VAL A 26 -2.85 1.09 -2.98
N GLY A 27 -1.60 1.34 -2.54
CA GLY A 27 -1.26 1.40 -1.12
C GLY A 27 -2.04 2.48 -0.35
N TRP A 28 -2.25 3.65 -0.95
CA TRP A 28 -3.09 4.69 -0.37
C TRP A 28 -4.57 4.30 -0.30
N ASN A 29 -5.08 3.64 -1.35
CA ASN A 29 -6.45 3.16 -1.37
C ASN A 29 -6.67 2.10 -0.29
N ASP A 30 -5.78 1.12 -0.17
CA ASP A 30 -5.85 0.07 0.84
C ASP A 30 -5.83 0.67 2.25
N ALA A 31 -4.94 1.64 2.52
CA ALA A 31 -4.91 2.35 3.79
C ALA A 31 -6.25 3.04 4.10
N ARG A 32 -6.86 3.71 3.12
CA ARG A 32 -8.17 4.37 3.31
C ARG A 32 -9.31 3.38 3.48
N VAL A 33 -9.33 2.28 2.72
CA VAL A 33 -10.36 1.24 2.82
C VAL A 33 -10.30 0.57 4.20
N THR A 34 -9.10 0.17 4.66
CA THR A 34 -8.90 -0.39 6.00
C THR A 34 -9.34 0.61 7.07
N ARG A 35 -8.95 1.88 6.95
CA ARG A 35 -9.38 2.93 7.87
C ARG A 35 -10.90 3.06 7.94
N ASN A 36 -11.57 3.08 6.79
CA ASN A 36 -13.02 3.20 6.75
C ASN A 36 -13.72 1.99 7.35
N ALA A 37 -13.23 0.78 7.04
CA ALA A 37 -13.74 -0.46 7.62
C ALA A 37 -13.60 -0.46 9.15
N LEU A 38 -12.43 -0.10 9.68
CA LEU A 38 -12.19 -0.02 11.12
C LEU A 38 -13.02 1.07 11.80
N ASN A 39 -13.20 2.23 11.15
CA ASN A 39 -14.03 3.31 11.71
C ASN A 39 -15.53 2.98 11.71
N HIS A 40 -15.98 2.08 10.84
CA HIS A 40 -17.37 1.65 10.76
C HIS A 40 -17.75 0.66 11.87
N LEU A 41 -16.77 -0.05 12.45
CA LEU A 41 -16.97 -0.94 13.60
C LEU A 41 -17.28 -0.15 14.87
N THR A 42 -18.13 -0.64 15.74
CA THR A 42 -18.39 -0.08 17.08
C THR A 42 -17.22 -0.34 18.04
N ASP A 43 -17.19 0.33 19.19
CA ASP A 43 -16.10 0.15 20.17
C ASP A 43 -16.02 -1.28 20.70
N ARG A 44 -17.17 -1.94 20.84
CA ARG A 44 -17.25 -3.33 21.25
C ARG A 44 -16.73 -4.28 20.16
N GLU A 45 -17.05 -4.01 18.89
CA GLU A 45 -16.54 -4.82 17.78
C GLU A 45 -15.03 -4.66 17.59
N LEU A 46 -14.48 -3.48 17.90
CA LEU A 46 -13.03 -3.30 17.96
C LEU A 46 -12.41 -4.04 19.14
N ASP A 47 -13.05 -4.00 20.32
CA ASP A 47 -12.59 -4.74 21.51
C ASP A 47 -12.61 -6.26 21.28
N ASP A 48 -13.62 -6.77 20.55
CA ASP A 48 -13.73 -8.19 20.17
C ASP A 48 -12.54 -8.67 19.32
N ILE A 49 -11.89 -7.77 18.57
CA ILE A 49 -10.65 -8.05 17.81
C ILE A 49 -9.38 -7.54 18.52
N GLY A 50 -9.51 -7.06 19.76
CA GLY A 50 -8.40 -6.59 20.60
C GLY A 50 -7.81 -5.25 20.17
N LEU A 51 -8.59 -4.38 19.55
CA LEU A 51 -8.18 -3.05 19.10
C LEU A 51 -8.92 -1.95 19.85
N VAL A 52 -8.27 -0.79 19.99
CA VAL A 52 -8.94 0.46 20.39
C VAL A 52 -8.90 1.49 19.27
N ARG A 53 -9.78 2.50 19.32
CA ARG A 53 -9.85 3.59 18.32
C ARG A 53 -8.50 4.24 18.03
N GLY A 54 -7.63 4.34 19.04
CA GLY A 54 -6.29 4.91 18.92
C GLY A 54 -5.35 4.09 18.03
N ASP A 55 -5.52 2.77 17.98
CA ASP A 55 -4.65 1.88 17.20
C ASP A 55 -4.91 2.01 15.70
N ILE A 56 -6.11 2.43 15.31
CA ILE A 56 -6.49 2.64 13.90
C ILE A 56 -5.52 3.59 13.21
N ASP A 57 -5.04 4.63 13.89
CA ASP A 57 -4.10 5.58 13.31
C ASP A 57 -2.69 4.99 13.13
N SER A 58 -2.30 3.99 13.92
CA SER A 58 -1.04 3.25 13.74
C SER A 58 -1.14 2.20 12.62
N ILE A 59 -2.30 1.57 12.44
CA ILE A 59 -2.53 0.50 11.45
C ILE A 59 -2.84 1.08 10.07
N ALA A 60 -3.61 2.17 10.02
CA ALA A 60 -4.06 2.84 8.81
C ALA A 60 -3.73 4.34 8.89
N PRO A 61 -2.45 4.71 8.73
CA PRO A 61 -1.98 6.07 8.88
C PRO A 61 -2.67 7.03 7.90
N ARG A 62 -2.82 8.28 8.35
CA ARG A 62 -3.31 9.39 7.54
C ARG A 62 -2.21 9.80 6.56
N ASN A 63 -2.11 9.11 5.41
CA ASN A 63 -1.29 9.55 4.28
C ASN A 63 -1.72 10.93 3.78
#